data_AF-A0A7X5VQE9-F1
#
_entry.id   AF-A0A7X5VQE9-F1
#
_cell.length_a   1.000
_cell.length_b   1.000
_cell.length_c   1.000
_cell.angle_alpha   90.00
_cell.angle_beta   90.00
_cell.angle_gamma   90.00
#
_symmetry.space_group_name_H-M   'P 1'
#
loop_
_entity.id
_entity.type
_entity.pdbx_description
1 polymer ?
#
loop_
_entity_poly.entity_id
_entity_poly.type
_entity_poly.pdbx_seq_one_letter_code
_entity_poly.pdbx_strand_id
1 'polypeptide(L)' 'VKVSRIALGVPVGGDLEYTDSVTIARALAARRDMRDA' A
#
# COMPACT_ATOMS: atom_id res chain seq x y z
N VAL A 1 -10.12 8.41 22.43
CA VAL A 1 -8.97 7.58 21.99
C VAL A 1 -9.05 7.43 20.48
N LYS A 2 -7.95 7.64 19.73
CA LYS A 2 -7.94 7.52 18.26
C LYS A 2 -7.47 6.12 17.87
N VAL A 3 -8.27 5.41 17.06
CA VAL A 3 -7.95 4.06 16.57
C VAL A 3 -7.61 4.14 15.09
N SER A 4 -6.57 3.43 14.66
CA SER A 4 -6.14 3.34 13.27
C SER A 4 -5.86 1.88 12.87
N ARG A 5 -5.69 1.64 11.56
CA ARG A 5 -5.37 0.34 10.98
C ARG A 5 -4.00 0.41 10.30
N ILE A 6 -3.23 -0.67 10.37
CA ILE A 6 -1.95 -0.80 9.66
C ILE A 6 -2.18 -0.64 8.15
N ALA A 7 -1.25 0.02 7.48
CA ALA A 7 -1.31 0.18 6.03
C ALA A 7 -1.23 -1.20 5.33
N LEU A 8 -2.02 -1.37 4.29
CA LEU A 8 -1.95 -2.53 3.41
C LEU A 8 -1.37 -2.09 2.07
N GLY A 9 -0.38 -2.82 1.56
CA GLY A 9 0.24 -2.49 0.29
C GLY A 9 1.36 -3.46 -0.06
N VAL A 10 2.13 -3.10 -1.09
CA VAL A 10 3.27 -3.90 -1.56
C VAL A 10 4.39 -3.86 -0.51
N PRO A 11 5.00 -5.01 -0.15
CA PRO A 11 6.11 -5.05 0.80
C PRO A 11 7.36 -4.37 0.24
N VAL A 12 8.21 -3.87 1.13
CA VAL A 12 9.52 -3.33 0.75
C VAL A 12 10.36 -4.44 0.11
N GLY A 13 10.95 -4.14 -1.04
CA GLY A 13 11.75 -5.10 -1.81
C GLY A 13 10.93 -6.12 -2.60
N GLY A 14 9.61 -6.01 -2.63
CA GLY A 14 8.75 -6.82 -3.51
C GLY A 14 8.73 -6.27 -4.95
N ASP A 15 8.71 -7.18 -5.92
CA ASP A 15 8.47 -6.84 -7.33
C ASP A 15 6.98 -6.95 -7.67
N LEU A 16 6.48 -6.06 -8.52
CA LEU A 16 5.10 -6.07 -8.98
C LEU A 16 4.77 -7.32 -9.81
N GLU A 17 5.73 -7.90 -10.53
CA GLU A 17 5.53 -9.12 -11.32
C GLU A 17 5.09 -10.31 -10.43
N TYR A 18 5.55 -10.34 -9.18
CA TYR A 18 5.26 -11.41 -8.22
C TYR A 18 4.20 -11.03 -7.19
N THR A 19 3.66 -9.81 -7.27
CA THR A 19 2.65 -9.32 -6.33
C THR A 19 1.26 -9.71 -6.81
N ASP A 20 0.40 -10.15 -5.90
CA ASP A 20 -0.98 -10.46 -6.25
C ASP A 20 -1.76 -9.19 -6.67
N SER A 21 -2.69 -9.36 -7.61
CA SER A 21 -3.45 -8.26 -8.20
C SER A 21 -4.31 -7.50 -7.18
N VAL A 22 -4.77 -8.18 -6.12
CA VAL A 22 -5.58 -7.56 -5.07
C VAL A 22 -4.74 -6.62 -4.21
N THR A 23 -3.50 -7.01 -3.87
CA THR A 23 -2.54 -6.16 -3.16
C THR A 23 -2.20 -4.93 -3.98
N ILE A 24 -1.95 -5.08 -5.29
CA ILE A 24 -1.69 -3.94 -6.19
C ILE A 24 -2.87 -2.98 -6.22
N ALA A 25 -4.10 -3.51 -6.42
CA ALA A 25 -5.30 -2.69 -6.46
C ALA A 25 -5.52 -1.91 -5.15
N ARG A 26 -5.30 -2.56 -4.00
CA ARG A 26 -5.42 -1.92 -2.68
C ARG A 26 -4.33 -0.87 -2.44
N ALA A 27 -3.09 -1.15 -2.83
CA ALA A 27 -1.98 -0.21 -2.72
C ALA A 27 -2.21 1.06 -3.56
N LEU A 28 -2.74 0.89 -4.78
CA LEU A 28 -3.06 2.00 -5.67
C LEU A 28 -4.22 2.85 -5.14
N ALA A 29 -5.29 2.20 -4.65
CA ALA A 29 -6.43 2.91 -4.07
C ALA A 29 -6.08 3.71 -2.81
N ALA A 30 -5.13 3.22 -2.01
CA ALA A 30 -4.66 3.88 -0.78
C ALA A 30 -3.36 4.69 -0.97
N ARG A 31 -2.93 4.94 -2.22
CA ARG A 31 -1.69 5.68 -2.51
C ARG A 31 -1.76 7.10 -1.96
N ARG A 32 -0.69 7.54 -1.31
CA ARG A 32 -0.53 8.89 -0.76
C ARG A 32 0.40 9.72 -1.66
N ASP A 33 0.26 11.04 -1.65
CA ASP A 33 1.21 11.91 -2.35
C ASP A 33 2.57 11.84 -1.63
N MET A 34 3.65 11.94 -2.41
CA MET A 34 5.01 12.00 -1.88
C MET A 34 5.27 13.30 -1.12
N ARG A 35 4.49 14.35 -1.39
CA ARG A 35 4.59 15.65 -0.72
C ARG A 35 3.84 15.71 0.62
N ASP A 36 3.05 14.68 0.95
CA ASP A 36 2.23 14.62 2.17
C ASP A 36 2.99 14.03 3.39
N ALA A 37 4.33 13.98 3.33
CA ALA A 37 5.21 13.42 4.37
C ALA A 37 6.21 14.45 4.91
#